data_AF-A0A524BIL2-F1
#
_entry.id   AF-A0A524BIL2-F1
#
_cell.length_a   1.000
_cell.length_b   1.000
_cell.length_c   1.000
_cell.angle_alpha   90.00
_cell.angle_beta   90.00
_cell.angle_gamma   90.00
#
_symmetry.space_group_name_H-M   'P 1'
#
loop_
_entity.id
_entity.type
_entity.pdbx_description
1 polymer ?
#
loop_
_entity_poly.entity_id
_entity_poly.type
_entity_poly.pdbx_seq_one_letter_code
_entity_poly.pdbx_strand_id
1 'polypeptide(L)'
;MARHRYLASGLCVLLAALALIAAPVALARTSIDAVASALRTDPVYNDPSAENALSPGQADDLRGQIAATGLPIYVAILPASAASEAGSADALLRSLRDAVGREGVYAVIAGNAFRAGSTSGSVTAIADDAFQSQASNGPFAVLEAFVAGVDAQYNNSGQAAEGSTSSGGGSWVGPIILLVVLGGIVLVVVFGVRAARRSRAKQLVTIRGTLDEDVTSLGEQLAAFDVADPRLDDAGRADLQKALDAYSSASDASSTARTDADITRATSELEEGRYALACVQARVDGRALPQHRPPCFVDPRHGPSESDVMWAPDGGAPHPVPVCAACAATLQSGAAPQPREVMAGGQRVPYWRAGADYAPYARGYYSSFADALPMIFVGTMLASAFMPSVSGISTAGPSGGASDGGGGFGGGDFGGGGFGHGGGDFGGGGDFGGGDFG
;
A
#
# COMPACT_ATOMS: atom_id res chain seq x y z
N MET A 1 50.92 -48.94 54.47
CA MET A 1 49.68 -49.58 54.00
C MET A 1 48.54 -48.57 54.09
N ALA A 2 47.86 -48.37 52.96
CA ALA A 2 46.52 -47.78 52.75
C ALA A 2 46.07 -46.56 53.58
N ARG A 3 45.98 -45.39 52.92
CA ARG A 3 44.80 -44.49 52.86
C ARG A 3 45.19 -43.13 52.23
N HIS A 4 45.54 -43.15 50.94
CA HIS A 4 45.54 -41.97 50.07
C HIS A 4 44.52 -42.23 48.97
N ARG A 5 43.34 -41.63 49.12
CA ARG A 5 42.29 -41.41 48.10
C ARG A 5 41.18 -40.63 48.82
N TYR A 6 40.49 -39.74 48.13
CA TYR A 6 39.30 -38.97 48.56
C TYR A 6 39.42 -37.52 49.04
N LEU A 7 40.59 -36.87 49.10
CA LEU A 7 40.68 -35.43 49.44
C LEU A 7 40.91 -34.48 48.25
N ALA A 8 40.91 -34.99 47.01
CA ALA A 8 41.07 -34.18 45.79
C ALA A 8 39.77 -33.95 44.99
N SER A 9 38.61 -34.42 45.47
CA SER A 9 37.31 -34.21 44.79
C SER A 9 36.45 -33.08 45.39
N GLY A 10 36.85 -32.49 46.52
CA GLY A 10 36.02 -31.49 47.21
C GLY A 10 36.17 -30.05 46.71
N LEU A 11 37.29 -29.71 46.08
CA LEU A 11 37.61 -28.30 45.76
C LEU A 11 37.17 -27.88 44.34
N CYS A 12 36.92 -28.82 43.42
CA CYS A 12 36.38 -28.51 42.09
C CYS A 12 34.85 -28.40 42.05
N VAL A 13 34.14 -28.84 43.10
CA VAL A 13 32.67 -28.75 43.16
C VAL A 13 32.20 -27.40 43.71
N LEU A 14 33.03 -26.71 44.50
CA LEU A 14 32.68 -25.43 45.11
C LEU A 14 32.94 -24.20 44.21
N LEU A 15 33.78 -24.31 43.20
CA LEU A 15 33.96 -23.29 42.15
C LEU A 15 32.99 -23.48 40.95
N ALA A 16 32.33 -24.63 40.85
CA ALA A 16 31.25 -24.86 39.88
C ALA A 16 29.85 -24.50 40.43
N ALA A 17 29.71 -24.28 41.74
CA ALA A 17 28.45 -23.95 42.40
C ALA A 17 28.17 -22.44 42.54
N LEU A 18 29.13 -21.57 42.17
CA LEU A 18 28.98 -20.11 42.22
C LEU A 18 28.94 -19.45 40.82
N ALA A 19 28.64 -20.23 39.79
CA ALA A 19 28.47 -19.77 38.41
C ALA A 19 27.05 -20.04 37.88
N LEU A 20 26.06 -20.18 38.77
CA LEU A 20 24.68 -20.55 38.40
C LEU A 20 23.60 -19.53 38.82
N ILE A 21 23.95 -18.27 39.06
CA ILE A 21 22.96 -17.19 39.30
C ILE A 21 23.36 -15.89 38.57
N ALA A 22 23.69 -16.04 37.30
CA ALA A 22 23.60 -14.96 36.32
C ALA A 22 23.39 -15.59 34.93
N ALA A 23 22.38 -16.45 34.82
CA ALA A 23 21.71 -16.51 33.53
C ALA A 23 21.22 -15.08 33.29
N PRO A 24 21.56 -14.41 32.18
CA PRO A 24 20.73 -13.30 31.79
C PRO A 24 19.32 -13.90 31.77
N VAL A 25 18.37 -13.30 32.49
CA VAL A 25 17.00 -13.39 32.03
C VAL A 25 17.10 -12.83 30.62
N ALA A 26 17.29 -13.72 29.64
CA ALA A 26 17.02 -13.41 28.27
C ALA A 26 15.57 -12.99 28.35
N LEU A 27 15.34 -11.67 28.30
CA LEU A 27 14.05 -11.13 27.95
C LEU A 27 13.70 -11.91 26.71
N ALA A 28 12.76 -12.86 26.84
CA ALA A 28 12.34 -13.69 25.75
C ALA A 28 11.84 -12.70 24.71
N ARG A 29 12.62 -12.45 23.66
CA ARG A 29 12.10 -11.76 22.49
C ARG A 29 10.99 -12.66 22.00
N THR A 30 9.75 -12.24 22.20
CA THR A 30 8.57 -13.00 21.81
C THR A 30 8.60 -13.09 20.29
N SER A 31 9.14 -14.20 19.77
CA SER A 31 9.19 -14.41 18.33
C SER A 31 7.79 -14.73 17.83
N ILE A 32 7.44 -14.22 16.65
CA ILE A 32 6.12 -14.43 16.02
C ILE A 32 5.79 -15.93 15.92
N ASP A 33 6.80 -16.79 15.69
CA ASP A 33 6.64 -18.24 15.65
C ASP A 33 6.24 -18.87 17.00
N ALA A 34 6.70 -18.29 18.12
CA ALA A 34 6.34 -18.74 19.45
C ALA A 34 4.89 -18.35 19.79
N VAL A 35 4.50 -17.11 19.46
CA VAL A 35 3.12 -16.61 19.60
C VAL A 35 2.17 -17.47 18.75
N ALA A 36 2.52 -17.69 17.48
CA ALA A 36 1.74 -18.51 16.57
C ALA A 36 1.58 -19.94 17.09
N SER A 37 2.63 -20.53 17.65
CA SER A 37 2.59 -21.88 18.22
C SER A 37 1.68 -21.96 19.45
N ALA A 38 1.68 -20.95 20.31
CA ALA A 38 0.76 -20.85 21.44
C ALA A 38 -0.70 -20.69 20.97
N LEU A 39 -0.93 -19.86 19.95
CA LEU A 39 -2.28 -19.62 19.39
C LEU A 39 -2.91 -20.86 18.73
N ARG A 40 -2.10 -21.83 18.31
CA ARG A 40 -2.63 -23.11 17.81
C ARG A 40 -3.28 -23.93 18.92
N THR A 41 -2.86 -23.76 20.17
CA THR A 41 -3.34 -24.51 21.33
C THR A 41 -4.30 -23.72 22.22
N ASP A 42 -4.13 -22.40 22.31
CA ASP A 42 -4.93 -21.48 23.12
C ASP A 42 -5.43 -20.31 22.25
N PRO A 43 -6.74 -20.04 22.14
CA PRO A 43 -7.25 -18.95 21.32
C PRO A 43 -6.84 -17.55 21.80
N VAL A 44 -6.34 -17.38 23.03
CA VAL A 44 -5.92 -16.07 23.57
C VAL A 44 -4.48 -16.11 24.06
N TYR A 45 -3.61 -15.36 23.39
CA TYR A 45 -2.23 -15.15 23.80
C TYR A 45 -2.06 -13.76 24.44
N ASN A 46 -1.64 -13.71 25.69
CA ASN A 46 -1.40 -12.47 26.43
C ASN A 46 0.08 -12.38 26.82
N ASP A 47 0.83 -11.52 26.15
CA ASP A 47 2.25 -11.33 26.43
C ASP A 47 2.45 -10.56 27.75
N PRO A 48 3.23 -11.07 28.72
CA PRO A 48 3.50 -10.39 30.00
C PRO A 48 4.20 -9.02 29.84
N SER A 49 4.87 -8.79 28.71
CA SER A 49 5.56 -7.54 28.40
C SER A 49 4.71 -6.53 27.63
N ALA A 50 3.47 -6.88 27.27
CA ALA A 50 2.58 -5.98 26.55
C ALA A 50 2.11 -4.80 27.42
N GLU A 51 2.07 -3.60 26.84
CA GLU A 51 1.64 -2.38 27.54
C GLU A 51 0.15 -2.42 27.92
N ASN A 52 -0.65 -3.12 27.11
CA ASN A 52 -2.08 -3.33 27.32
C ASN A 52 -2.41 -4.78 27.72
N ALA A 53 -1.49 -5.44 28.46
CA ALA A 53 -1.69 -6.81 28.93
C ALA A 53 -2.98 -6.94 29.74
N LEU A 54 -3.77 -7.97 29.44
CA LEU A 54 -4.99 -8.29 30.18
C LEU A 54 -4.64 -8.89 31.54
N SER A 55 -5.50 -8.68 32.55
CA SER A 55 -5.39 -9.45 33.78
C SER A 55 -5.69 -10.94 33.50
N PRO A 56 -5.18 -11.88 34.32
CA PRO A 56 -5.46 -13.30 34.14
C PRO A 56 -6.96 -13.62 34.07
N GLY A 57 -7.78 -12.98 34.92
CA GLY A 57 -9.24 -13.15 34.91
C GLY A 57 -9.90 -12.66 33.62
N GLN A 58 -9.47 -11.52 33.08
CA GLN A 58 -9.96 -11.01 31.80
C GLN A 58 -9.58 -11.91 30.62
N ALA A 59 -8.36 -12.45 30.62
CA ALA A 59 -7.95 -13.40 29.59
C ALA A 59 -8.78 -14.71 29.69
N ASP A 60 -9.11 -15.16 30.89
CA ASP A 60 -9.96 -16.33 31.12
C ASP A 60 -11.41 -16.09 30.65
N ASP A 61 -11.97 -14.92 30.96
CA ASP A 61 -13.31 -14.52 30.52
C ASP A 61 -13.40 -14.43 28.99
N LEU A 62 -12.40 -13.82 28.35
CA LEU A 62 -12.33 -13.72 26.89
C LEU A 62 -12.24 -15.10 26.22
N ARG A 63 -11.45 -16.02 26.80
CA ARG A 63 -11.41 -17.42 26.32
C ARG A 63 -12.77 -18.11 26.43
N GLY A 64 -13.48 -17.89 27.54
CA GLY A 64 -14.84 -18.41 27.75
C GLY A 64 -15.83 -17.89 26.70
N GLN A 65 -15.77 -16.60 26.38
CA GLN A 65 -16.62 -15.98 25.35
C GLN A 65 -16.33 -16.55 23.96
N ILE A 66 -15.06 -16.62 23.55
CA ILE A 66 -14.68 -17.21 22.26
C ILE A 66 -15.15 -18.67 22.17
N ALA A 67 -14.95 -19.46 23.22
CA ALA A 67 -15.40 -20.86 23.26
C ALA A 67 -16.92 -21.00 23.13
N ALA A 68 -17.70 -20.07 23.70
CA ALA A 68 -19.16 -20.07 23.60
C ALA A 68 -19.68 -19.78 22.18
N THR A 69 -18.94 -19.02 21.36
CA THR A 69 -19.31 -18.76 19.95
C THR A 69 -19.18 -20.01 19.06
N GLY A 70 -18.31 -20.96 19.43
CA GLY A 70 -17.97 -22.11 18.59
C GLY A 70 -17.18 -21.76 17.32
N LEU A 71 -16.73 -20.50 17.17
CA LEU A 71 -15.99 -20.02 16.01
C LEU A 71 -14.46 -20.06 16.27
N PRO A 72 -13.64 -20.29 15.22
CA PRO A 72 -12.19 -20.23 15.34
C PRO A 72 -11.71 -18.76 15.38
N ILE A 73 -11.77 -18.14 16.56
CA ILE A 73 -11.29 -16.77 16.82
C ILE A 73 -9.97 -16.85 17.62
N TYR A 74 -8.95 -16.14 17.17
CA TYR A 74 -7.62 -16.08 17.77
C TYR A 74 -7.26 -14.62 18.11
N VAL A 75 -6.87 -14.37 19.34
CA VAL A 75 -6.54 -13.03 19.86
C VAL A 75 -5.14 -13.02 20.43
N ALA A 76 -4.31 -12.06 20.00
CA ALA A 76 -2.99 -11.84 20.57
C ALA A 76 -2.82 -10.42 21.12
N ILE A 77 -2.37 -10.31 22.37
CA ILE A 77 -1.95 -9.06 22.99
C ILE A 77 -0.42 -9.06 23.08
N LEU A 78 0.22 -8.13 22.40
CA LEU A 78 1.67 -8.07 22.18
C LEU A 78 2.22 -6.67 22.51
N PRO A 79 3.50 -6.56 22.89
CA PRO A 79 4.14 -5.27 23.08
C PRO A 79 4.26 -4.48 21.77
N ALA A 80 4.34 -3.15 21.85
CA ALA A 80 4.53 -2.28 20.69
C ALA A 80 5.80 -2.64 19.87
N SER A 81 6.82 -3.17 20.54
CA SER A 81 8.06 -3.64 19.91
C SER A 81 7.80 -4.72 18.86
N ALA A 82 6.84 -5.61 19.07
CA ALA A 82 6.49 -6.67 18.12
C ALA A 82 5.94 -6.10 16.80
N ALA A 83 5.16 -5.02 16.85
CA ALA A 83 4.67 -4.33 15.66
C ALA A 83 5.80 -3.59 14.93
N SER A 84 6.73 -2.98 15.68
CA SER A 84 7.89 -2.30 15.08
C SER A 84 8.86 -3.26 14.39
N GLU A 85 9.07 -4.46 14.94
CA GLU A 85 9.91 -5.50 14.33
C GLU A 85 9.28 -6.07 13.05
N ALA A 86 7.94 -6.16 13.00
CA ALA A 86 7.20 -6.57 11.81
C ALA A 86 7.02 -5.44 10.77
N GLY A 87 7.41 -4.20 11.09
CA GLY A 87 7.25 -3.02 10.25
C GLY A 87 5.92 -2.27 10.42
N SER A 88 4.83 -2.95 10.80
CA SER A 88 3.56 -2.34 11.22
C SER A 88 2.66 -3.34 11.96
N ALA A 89 1.61 -2.86 12.64
CA ALA A 89 0.60 -3.73 13.26
C ALA A 89 -0.15 -4.59 12.22
N ASP A 90 -0.35 -4.06 11.02
CA ASP A 90 -0.97 -4.79 9.90
C ASP A 90 -0.04 -5.88 9.35
N ALA A 91 1.26 -5.58 9.25
CA ALA A 91 2.26 -6.56 8.87
C ALA A 91 2.38 -7.65 9.92
N LEU A 92 2.33 -7.29 11.21
CA LEU A 92 2.32 -8.23 12.33
C LEU A 92 1.12 -9.17 12.27
N LEU A 93 -0.10 -8.65 12.08
CA LEU A 93 -1.31 -9.47 11.95
C LEU A 93 -1.22 -10.44 10.77
N ARG A 94 -0.71 -9.98 9.61
CA ARG A 94 -0.48 -10.84 8.44
C ARG A 94 0.52 -11.94 8.73
N SER A 95 1.70 -11.60 9.27
CA SER A 95 2.74 -12.55 9.62
C SER A 95 2.28 -13.56 10.67
N LEU A 96 1.52 -13.12 11.67
CA LEU A 96 0.96 -13.99 12.71
C LEU A 96 -0.04 -14.99 12.12
N ARG A 97 -0.97 -14.53 11.28
CA ARG A 97 -1.94 -15.39 10.60
C ARG A 97 -1.24 -16.44 9.73
N ASP A 98 -0.28 -15.99 8.92
CA ASP A 98 0.46 -16.86 8.01
C ASP A 98 1.30 -17.90 8.80
N ALA A 99 1.84 -17.51 9.96
CA ALA A 99 2.54 -18.42 10.87
C ALA A 99 1.58 -19.39 11.59
N VAL A 100 0.39 -18.98 12.04
CA VAL A 100 -0.57 -19.87 12.71
C VAL A 100 -1.10 -20.94 11.73
N GLY A 101 -1.38 -20.54 10.48
CA GLY A 101 -1.71 -21.45 9.39
C GLY A 101 -3.07 -22.15 9.52
N ARG A 102 -4.00 -21.59 10.31
CA ARG A 102 -5.37 -22.11 10.50
C ARG A 102 -6.40 -21.14 9.93
N GLU A 103 -7.52 -21.64 9.44
CA GLU A 103 -8.63 -20.78 9.06
C GLU A 103 -9.33 -20.23 10.31
N GLY A 104 -9.62 -18.93 10.33
CA GLY A 104 -10.29 -18.25 11.44
C GLY A 104 -10.21 -16.73 11.40
N VAL A 105 -10.76 -16.12 12.44
CA VAL A 105 -10.73 -14.69 12.70
C VAL A 105 -9.55 -14.39 13.63
N TYR A 106 -8.75 -13.40 13.29
CA TYR A 106 -7.53 -13.02 13.99
C TYR A 106 -7.64 -11.58 14.46
N ALA A 107 -7.35 -11.32 15.72
CA ALA A 107 -7.26 -9.98 16.28
C ALA A 107 -5.93 -9.81 17.03
N VAL A 108 -5.30 -8.66 16.84
CA VAL A 108 -4.01 -8.31 17.47
C VAL A 108 -4.14 -6.94 18.12
N ILE A 109 -3.72 -6.86 19.39
CA ILE A 109 -3.41 -5.59 20.05
C ILE A 109 -1.90 -5.52 20.16
N ALA A 110 -1.27 -4.51 19.56
CA ALA A 110 0.17 -4.28 19.64
C ALA A 110 0.43 -2.85 20.11
N GLY A 111 0.90 -2.70 21.35
CA GLY A 111 0.93 -1.40 22.01
C GLY A 111 -0.46 -0.78 22.00
N ASN A 112 -0.60 0.39 21.37
CA ASN A 112 -1.88 1.09 21.27
C ASN A 112 -2.68 0.80 19.98
N ALA A 113 -2.17 -0.04 19.08
CA ALA A 113 -2.86 -0.35 17.83
C ALA A 113 -3.71 -1.62 18.00
N PHE A 114 -4.99 -1.56 17.65
CA PHE A 114 -5.83 -2.74 17.48
C PHE A 114 -5.98 -3.05 16.00
N ARG A 115 -5.80 -4.30 15.56
CA ARG A 115 -6.03 -4.75 14.19
C ARG A 115 -6.73 -6.09 14.17
N ALA A 116 -7.70 -6.26 13.28
CA ALA A 116 -8.35 -7.55 13.08
C ALA A 116 -8.54 -7.92 11.61
N GLY A 117 -8.57 -9.22 11.33
CA GLY A 117 -8.72 -9.78 9.99
C GLY A 117 -9.21 -11.22 10.03
N SER A 118 -9.63 -11.75 8.89
CA SER A 118 -10.05 -13.14 8.74
C SER A 118 -9.30 -13.81 7.59
N THR A 119 -9.18 -15.13 7.61
CA THR A 119 -8.67 -15.92 6.48
C THR A 119 -9.70 -16.05 5.35
N SER A 120 -10.99 -15.86 5.65
CA SER A 120 -12.09 -16.00 4.69
C SER A 120 -13.12 -14.88 4.90
N GLY A 121 -12.87 -13.72 4.29
CA GLY A 121 -13.77 -12.55 4.34
C GLY A 121 -13.19 -11.36 5.10
N SER A 122 -14.03 -10.35 5.34
CA SER A 122 -13.65 -9.13 6.07
C SER A 122 -14.44 -9.01 7.37
N VAL A 123 -13.72 -8.83 8.49
CA VAL A 123 -14.26 -8.50 9.81
C VAL A 123 -13.97 -7.03 10.19
N THR A 124 -13.60 -6.22 9.21
CA THR A 124 -13.09 -4.85 9.44
C THR A 124 -14.15 -3.94 10.04
N ALA A 125 -15.39 -4.00 9.53
CA ALA A 125 -16.48 -3.18 10.04
C ALA A 125 -16.83 -3.50 11.50
N ILE A 126 -16.67 -4.77 11.90
CA ILE A 126 -16.90 -5.21 13.29
C ILE A 126 -15.75 -4.75 14.19
N ALA A 127 -14.52 -4.82 13.70
CA ALA A 127 -13.35 -4.35 14.40
C ALA A 127 -13.40 -2.83 14.62
N ASP A 128 -13.79 -2.07 13.60
CA ASP A 128 -13.92 -0.61 13.67
C ASP A 128 -15.06 -0.20 14.61
N ASP A 129 -16.21 -0.88 14.58
CA ASP A 129 -17.35 -0.61 15.47
C ASP A 129 -17.03 -0.94 16.93
N ALA A 130 -16.41 -2.10 17.19
CA ALA A 130 -15.97 -2.49 18.53
C ALA A 130 -14.95 -1.50 19.10
N PHE A 131 -14.02 -1.03 18.26
CA PHE A 131 -13.05 -0.02 18.68
C PHE A 131 -13.73 1.33 18.96
N GLN A 132 -14.56 1.84 18.05
CA GLN A 132 -15.21 3.15 18.22
C GLN A 132 -16.14 3.20 19.44
N SER A 133 -16.88 2.11 19.69
CA SER A 133 -17.84 2.04 20.80
C SER A 133 -17.18 1.83 22.16
N GLN A 134 -16.06 1.09 22.22
CA GLN A 134 -15.46 0.67 23.49
C GLN A 134 -14.05 1.19 23.75
N ALA A 135 -13.46 2.01 22.86
CA ALA A 135 -12.09 2.51 23.06
C ALA A 135 -11.88 3.27 24.38
N SER A 136 -12.93 3.91 24.91
CA SER A 136 -12.89 4.61 26.19
C SER A 136 -12.99 3.70 27.43
N ASN A 137 -13.43 2.45 27.24
CA ASN A 137 -13.63 1.46 28.30
C ASN A 137 -12.47 0.46 28.44
N GLY A 138 -11.45 0.57 27.58
CA GLY A 138 -10.19 -0.18 27.67
C GLY A 138 -10.10 -1.40 26.73
N PRO A 139 -8.92 -2.04 26.65
CA PRO A 139 -8.62 -3.07 25.65
C PRO A 139 -9.49 -4.33 25.79
N PHE A 140 -9.89 -4.68 27.02
CA PHE A 140 -10.77 -5.83 27.25
C PHE A 140 -12.18 -5.62 26.67
N ALA A 141 -12.78 -4.44 26.87
CA ALA A 141 -14.12 -4.12 26.36
C ALA A 141 -14.17 -4.11 24.83
N VAL A 142 -13.09 -3.65 24.18
CA VAL A 142 -12.95 -3.69 22.71
C VAL A 142 -12.90 -5.14 22.21
N LEU A 143 -12.16 -6.03 22.87
CA LEU A 143 -12.08 -7.44 22.50
C LEU A 143 -13.42 -8.17 22.72
N GLU A 144 -14.12 -7.88 23.80
CA GLU A 144 -15.46 -8.43 24.08
C GLU A 144 -16.49 -7.98 23.03
N ALA A 145 -16.55 -6.69 22.70
CA ALA A 145 -17.44 -6.18 21.66
C ALA A 145 -17.10 -6.74 20.28
N PHE A 146 -15.81 -6.96 19.99
CA PHE A 146 -15.37 -7.60 18.75
C PHE A 146 -15.83 -9.06 18.67
N VAL A 147 -15.62 -9.86 19.72
CA VAL A 147 -16.06 -11.26 19.76
C VAL A 147 -17.59 -11.35 19.66
N ALA A 148 -18.32 -10.49 20.36
CA ALA A 148 -19.78 -10.42 20.29
C ALA A 148 -20.29 -9.99 18.91
N GLY A 149 -19.61 -9.04 18.24
CA GLY A 149 -19.96 -8.61 16.90
C GLY A 149 -19.71 -9.70 15.85
N VAL A 150 -18.62 -10.47 16.00
CA VAL A 150 -18.34 -11.65 15.17
C VAL A 150 -19.41 -12.72 15.42
N ASP A 151 -19.71 -13.04 16.68
CA ASP A 151 -20.76 -14.00 17.04
C ASP A 151 -22.14 -13.58 16.49
N ALA A 152 -22.51 -12.31 16.66
CA ALA A 152 -23.76 -11.76 16.15
C ALA A 152 -23.83 -11.76 14.62
N GLN A 153 -22.72 -11.53 13.91
CA GLN A 153 -22.70 -11.64 12.44
C GLN A 153 -22.97 -13.07 11.99
N TYR A 154 -22.41 -14.06 12.70
CA TYR A 154 -22.62 -15.48 12.41
C TYR A 154 -24.00 -15.99 12.88
N ASN A 155 -24.55 -15.45 13.97
CA ASN A 155 -25.83 -15.86 14.55
C ASN A 155 -27.04 -15.09 13.97
N ASN A 156 -26.90 -13.82 13.56
CA ASN A 156 -27.97 -13.07 12.87
C ASN A 156 -28.23 -13.58 11.45
N SER A 157 -27.28 -14.29 10.82
CA SER A 157 -27.57 -15.10 9.63
C SER A 157 -28.60 -16.22 9.88
N GLY A 158 -28.95 -16.50 11.14
CA GLY A 158 -30.03 -17.42 11.55
C GLY A 158 -31.35 -16.74 11.92
N GLN A 159 -31.44 -15.41 11.95
CA GLN A 159 -32.62 -14.65 12.39
C GLN A 159 -33.11 -13.67 11.31
N ALA A 160 -33.29 -14.17 10.10
CA ALA A 160 -34.02 -13.45 9.04
C ALA A 160 -35.09 -14.36 8.43
N ALA A 161 -35.91 -14.98 9.27
CA ALA A 161 -37.15 -15.65 8.86
C ALA A 161 -38.11 -15.85 10.05
N GLU A 162 -38.51 -14.78 10.75
CA GLU A 162 -39.77 -14.82 11.48
C GLU A 162 -40.91 -14.51 10.51
N GLY A 163 -41.34 -15.54 9.80
CA GLY A 163 -42.65 -15.65 9.17
C GLY A 163 -43.21 -17.02 9.54
N SER A 164 -44.16 -17.02 10.47
CA SER A 164 -44.75 -18.23 11.07
C SER A 164 -45.24 -19.24 10.03
N THR A 165 -44.97 -20.53 10.22
CA THR A 165 -46.00 -21.59 10.27
C THR A 165 -45.40 -22.96 10.60
N SER A 166 -46.27 -23.76 11.21
CA SER A 166 -46.09 -25.06 11.82
C SER A 166 -45.67 -26.21 10.90
N SER A 167 -45.17 -27.25 11.58
CA SER A 167 -45.23 -28.69 11.26
C SER A 167 -44.30 -29.26 10.18
N GLY A 168 -43.33 -30.05 10.68
CA GLY A 168 -43.16 -31.44 10.24
C GLY A 168 -42.32 -31.69 8.99
N GLY A 169 -41.09 -32.19 9.22
CA GLY A 169 -40.50 -33.24 8.39
C GLY A 169 -39.58 -32.81 7.25
N GLY A 170 -38.33 -33.28 7.31
CA GLY A 170 -37.45 -33.44 6.14
C GLY A 170 -36.47 -32.29 5.91
N SER A 171 -35.27 -32.44 6.47
CA SER A 171 -34.12 -31.55 6.27
C SER A 171 -33.52 -31.69 4.86
N TRP A 172 -34.08 -30.95 3.90
CA TRP A 172 -33.46 -30.67 2.59
C TRP A 172 -33.03 -29.19 2.44
N VAL A 173 -33.27 -28.37 3.47
CA VAL A 173 -33.00 -26.91 3.47
C VAL A 173 -31.51 -26.59 3.70
N GLY A 174 -30.79 -27.44 4.45
CA GLY A 174 -29.35 -27.28 4.76
C GLY A 174 -28.43 -27.16 3.53
N PRO A 175 -28.50 -28.04 2.50
CA PRO A 175 -27.66 -27.91 1.31
C PRO A 175 -28.04 -26.72 0.41
N ILE A 176 -29.31 -26.27 0.41
CA ILE A 176 -29.75 -25.12 -0.40
C ILE A 176 -29.23 -23.81 0.20
N ILE A 177 -29.27 -23.66 1.52
CA ILE A 177 -28.76 -22.46 2.21
C ILE A 177 -27.24 -22.35 2.06
N LEU A 178 -26.50 -23.46 2.17
CA LEU A 178 -25.05 -23.50 1.92
C LEU A 178 -24.73 -23.05 0.48
N LEU A 179 -25.51 -23.48 -0.51
CA LEU A 179 -25.34 -23.07 -1.92
C LEU A 179 -25.70 -21.60 -2.17
N VAL A 180 -26.68 -21.04 -1.46
CA VAL A 180 -27.05 -19.61 -1.58
C VAL A 180 -26.01 -18.70 -0.92
N VAL A 181 -25.45 -19.10 0.23
CA VAL A 181 -24.37 -18.37 0.90
C VAL A 181 -23.06 -18.45 0.12
N LEU A 182 -22.66 -19.65 -0.34
CA LEU A 182 -21.53 -19.80 -1.27
C LEU A 182 -21.77 -19.01 -2.57
N GLY A 183 -22.98 -19.07 -3.12
CA GLY A 183 -23.39 -18.32 -4.31
C GLY A 183 -23.31 -16.81 -4.10
N GLY A 184 -23.75 -16.29 -2.96
CA GLY A 184 -23.72 -14.88 -2.61
C GLY A 184 -22.30 -14.33 -2.38
N ILE A 185 -21.45 -15.08 -1.70
CA ILE A 185 -20.03 -14.73 -1.50
C ILE A 185 -19.29 -14.72 -2.85
N VAL A 186 -19.51 -15.74 -3.69
CA VAL A 186 -18.98 -15.77 -5.06
C VAL A 186 -19.51 -14.57 -5.85
N LEU A 187 -20.79 -14.21 -5.69
CA LEU A 187 -21.39 -13.07 -6.39
C LEU A 187 -20.75 -11.75 -5.97
N VAL A 188 -20.53 -11.50 -4.67
CA VAL A 188 -19.87 -10.29 -4.15
C VAL A 188 -18.41 -10.19 -4.57
N VAL A 189 -17.64 -11.28 -4.48
CA VAL A 189 -16.24 -11.31 -4.94
C VAL A 189 -16.17 -11.08 -6.45
N VAL A 190 -17.03 -11.75 -7.22
CA VAL A 190 -17.08 -11.59 -8.67
C VAL A 190 -17.53 -10.18 -9.05
N PHE A 191 -18.49 -9.58 -8.34
CA PHE A 191 -18.96 -8.22 -8.61
C PHE A 191 -17.92 -7.16 -8.19
N GLY A 192 -17.27 -7.34 -7.05
CA GLY A 192 -16.18 -6.49 -6.57
C GLY A 192 -14.96 -6.54 -7.48
N VAL A 193 -14.53 -7.73 -7.89
CA VAL A 193 -13.46 -7.92 -8.89
C VAL A 193 -13.88 -7.33 -10.24
N ARG A 194 -15.14 -7.48 -10.66
CA ARG A 194 -15.65 -6.85 -11.89
C ARG A 194 -15.69 -5.33 -11.80
N ALA A 195 -16.08 -4.77 -10.67
CA ALA A 195 -16.10 -3.32 -10.43
C ALA A 195 -14.67 -2.75 -10.42
N ALA A 196 -13.74 -3.40 -9.72
CA ALA A 196 -12.31 -3.04 -9.72
C ALA A 196 -11.67 -3.20 -11.10
N ARG A 197 -12.04 -4.22 -11.87
CA ARG A 197 -11.61 -4.37 -13.27
C ARG A 197 -12.16 -3.25 -14.15
N ARG A 198 -13.40 -2.81 -13.93
CA ARG A 198 -14.01 -1.70 -14.67
C ARG A 198 -13.34 -0.36 -14.35
N SER A 199 -12.96 -0.08 -13.10
CA SER A 199 -12.23 1.14 -12.76
C SER A 199 -10.83 1.14 -13.37
N ARG A 200 -10.09 0.03 -13.27
CA ARG A 200 -8.78 -0.14 -13.92
C ARG A 200 -8.86 0.03 -15.43
N ALA A 201 -9.89 -0.54 -16.08
CA ALA A 201 -10.09 -0.37 -17.51
C ALA A 201 -10.27 1.11 -17.90
N LYS A 202 -10.99 1.91 -17.11
CA LYS A 202 -11.14 3.35 -17.34
C LYS A 202 -9.81 4.09 -17.16
N GLN A 203 -9.05 3.79 -16.12
CA GLN A 203 -7.73 4.39 -15.87
C GLN A 203 -6.75 4.08 -17.01
N LEU A 204 -6.72 2.83 -17.50
CA LEU A 204 -5.88 2.44 -18.63
C LEU A 204 -6.25 3.20 -19.92
N VAL A 205 -7.54 3.48 -20.15
CA VAL A 205 -7.97 4.32 -21.29
C VAL A 205 -7.46 5.75 -21.15
N THR A 206 -7.51 6.33 -19.96
CA THR A 206 -6.97 7.68 -19.70
C THR A 206 -5.46 7.75 -19.92
N ILE A 207 -4.70 6.78 -19.39
CA ILE A 207 -3.24 6.73 -19.56
C ILE A 207 -2.89 6.48 -21.03
N ARG A 208 -3.63 5.61 -21.72
CA ARG A 208 -3.45 5.40 -23.16
C ARG A 208 -3.63 6.67 -23.97
N GLY A 209 -4.59 7.53 -23.62
CA GLY A 209 -4.71 8.85 -24.24
C GLY A 209 -3.45 9.71 -24.06
N THR A 210 -2.82 9.64 -22.88
CA THR A 210 -1.52 10.30 -22.63
C THR A 210 -0.40 9.69 -23.47
N LEU A 211 -0.35 8.36 -23.61
CA LEU A 211 0.62 7.66 -24.46
C LEU A 211 0.46 8.03 -25.94
N ASP A 212 -0.78 8.11 -26.43
CA ASP A 212 -1.07 8.46 -27.82
C ASP A 212 -0.61 9.90 -28.14
N GLU A 213 -0.73 10.84 -27.19
CA GLU A 213 -0.11 12.17 -27.28
C GLU A 213 1.42 12.10 -27.38
N ASP A 214 2.05 11.19 -26.62
CA ASP A 214 3.52 11.06 -26.57
C ASP A 214 4.10 10.42 -27.82
N VAL A 215 3.41 9.41 -28.35
CA VAL A 215 3.69 8.78 -29.63
C VAL A 215 3.53 9.81 -30.74
N THR A 216 2.44 10.58 -30.74
CA THR A 216 2.22 11.64 -31.74
C THR A 216 3.34 12.67 -31.68
N SER A 217 3.72 13.12 -30.49
CA SER A 217 4.82 14.07 -30.30
C SER A 217 6.17 13.52 -30.79
N LEU A 218 6.46 12.23 -30.60
CA LEU A 218 7.67 11.62 -31.15
C LEU A 218 7.60 11.54 -32.69
N GLY A 219 6.45 11.17 -33.25
CA GLY A 219 6.23 11.14 -34.69
C GLY A 219 6.42 12.51 -35.35
N GLU A 220 5.92 13.57 -34.72
CA GLU A 220 6.13 14.96 -35.17
C GLU A 220 7.62 15.35 -35.16
N GLN A 221 8.37 14.94 -34.13
CA GLN A 221 9.81 15.19 -34.06
C GLN A 221 10.59 14.37 -35.11
N LEU A 222 10.20 13.12 -35.35
CA LEU A 222 10.78 12.27 -36.39
C LEU A 222 10.54 12.83 -37.80
N ALA A 223 9.37 13.43 -38.05
CA ALA A 223 9.03 14.02 -39.33
C ALA A 223 9.95 15.20 -39.73
N ALA A 224 10.73 15.75 -38.80
CA ALA A 224 11.73 16.77 -39.08
C ALA A 224 13.01 16.22 -39.75
N PHE A 225 13.21 14.89 -39.79
CA PHE A 225 14.40 14.25 -40.33
C PHE A 225 14.10 13.45 -41.60
N ASP A 226 15.00 13.56 -42.57
CA ASP A 226 14.97 12.76 -43.80
C ASP A 226 16.08 11.71 -43.76
N VAL A 227 15.74 10.44 -44.03
CA VAL A 227 16.71 9.34 -44.13
C VAL A 227 17.71 9.58 -45.25
N ALA A 228 17.33 10.34 -46.28
CA ALA A 228 18.19 10.73 -47.39
C ALA A 228 19.00 12.01 -47.13
N ASP A 229 18.95 12.60 -45.93
CA ASP A 229 19.73 13.79 -45.59
C ASP A 229 21.23 13.49 -45.79
N PRO A 230 21.94 14.19 -46.69
CA PRO A 230 23.35 13.93 -46.97
C PRO A 230 24.27 14.22 -45.78
N ARG A 231 23.79 14.89 -44.73
CA ARG A 231 24.52 15.10 -43.47
C ARG A 231 24.57 13.84 -42.60
N LEU A 232 23.72 12.84 -42.86
CA LEU A 232 23.69 11.58 -42.12
C LEU A 232 24.63 10.55 -42.75
N ASP A 233 25.72 10.26 -42.04
CA ASP A 233 26.57 9.11 -42.31
C ASP A 233 25.84 7.78 -42.01
N ASP A 234 26.52 6.64 -42.25
CA ASP A 234 25.91 5.33 -42.02
C ASP A 234 25.47 5.14 -40.56
N ALA A 235 26.22 5.71 -39.61
CA ALA A 235 25.89 5.66 -38.20
C ALA A 235 24.66 6.53 -37.86
N GLY A 236 24.56 7.73 -38.44
CA GLY A 236 23.39 8.59 -38.30
C GLY A 236 22.13 7.99 -38.90
N ARG A 237 22.24 7.33 -40.07
CA ARG A 237 21.13 6.56 -40.64
C ARG A 237 20.73 5.37 -39.77
N ALA A 238 21.69 4.68 -39.13
CA ALA A 238 21.39 3.62 -38.18
C ALA A 238 20.69 4.15 -36.92
N ASP A 239 21.10 5.30 -36.38
CA ASP A 239 20.44 5.91 -35.22
C ASP A 239 19.03 6.42 -35.57
N LEU A 240 18.82 6.95 -36.78
CA LEU A 240 17.48 7.33 -37.26
C LEU A 240 16.58 6.10 -37.44
N GLN A 241 17.11 4.99 -37.95
CA GLN A 241 16.37 3.73 -38.02
C GLN A 241 15.95 3.25 -36.63
N LYS A 242 16.86 3.28 -35.64
CA LYS A 242 16.50 2.92 -34.24
C LYS A 242 15.36 3.79 -33.71
N ALA A 243 15.40 5.10 -33.99
CA ALA A 243 14.34 6.02 -33.55
C ALA A 243 12.98 5.69 -34.21
N LEU A 244 12.98 5.33 -35.50
CA LEU A 244 11.78 4.87 -36.22
C LEU A 244 11.26 3.53 -35.69
N ASP A 245 12.15 2.58 -35.40
CA ASP A 245 11.81 1.26 -34.85
C ASP A 245 11.19 1.39 -33.44
N ALA A 246 11.78 2.24 -32.60
CA ALA A 246 11.27 2.56 -31.27
C ALA A 246 9.92 3.27 -31.34
N TYR A 247 9.73 4.21 -32.27
CA TYR A 247 8.43 4.84 -32.53
C TYR A 247 7.37 3.82 -32.95
N SER A 248 7.69 2.92 -33.89
CA SER A 248 6.76 1.85 -34.31
C SER A 248 6.40 0.96 -33.12
N SER A 249 7.39 0.54 -32.33
CA SER A 249 7.20 -0.31 -31.15
C SER A 249 6.36 0.38 -30.08
N ALA A 250 6.58 1.67 -29.83
CA ALA A 250 5.78 2.49 -28.93
C ALA A 250 4.33 2.67 -29.42
N SER A 251 4.13 2.92 -30.72
CA SER A 251 2.80 3.03 -31.34
C SER A 251 2.01 1.73 -31.22
N ASP A 252 2.65 0.58 -31.48
CA ASP A 252 2.03 -0.73 -31.35
C ASP A 252 1.71 -1.05 -29.88
N ALA A 253 2.64 -0.78 -28.96
CA ALA A 253 2.43 -0.96 -27.53
C ALA A 253 1.29 -0.06 -27.00
N SER A 254 1.22 1.21 -27.39
CA SER A 254 0.15 2.13 -26.99
C SER A 254 -1.21 1.69 -27.54
N SER A 255 -1.28 1.35 -28.83
CA SER A 255 -2.55 1.00 -29.49
C SER A 255 -3.15 -0.30 -28.97
N THR A 256 -2.31 -1.20 -28.47
CA THR A 256 -2.72 -2.51 -27.94
C THR A 256 -2.68 -2.59 -26.41
N ALA A 257 -2.30 -1.52 -25.71
CA ALA A 257 -2.13 -1.52 -24.25
C ALA A 257 -3.39 -2.00 -23.51
N ARG A 258 -3.24 -3.03 -22.68
CA ARG A 258 -4.30 -3.55 -21.79
C ARG A 258 -3.83 -3.73 -20.35
N THR A 259 -2.54 -3.56 -20.10
CA THR A 259 -1.91 -3.82 -18.81
C THR A 259 -0.89 -2.74 -18.46
N ASP A 260 -0.54 -2.64 -17.19
CA ASP A 260 0.53 -1.78 -16.70
C ASP A 260 1.89 -2.09 -17.36
N ALA A 261 2.13 -3.36 -17.68
CA ALA A 261 3.33 -3.79 -18.38
C ALA A 261 3.38 -3.23 -19.81
N ASP A 262 2.23 -3.14 -20.50
CA ASP A 262 2.16 -2.52 -21.82
C ASP A 262 2.45 -1.02 -21.75
N ILE A 263 1.90 -0.32 -20.75
CA ILE A 263 2.18 1.11 -20.53
C ILE A 263 3.66 1.33 -20.27
N THR A 264 4.24 0.55 -19.36
CA THR A 264 5.66 0.65 -19.00
C THR A 264 6.51 0.44 -20.26
N ARG A 265 6.24 -0.62 -21.03
CA ARG A 265 6.91 -0.90 -22.31
C ARG A 265 6.79 0.25 -23.29
N ALA A 266 5.59 0.78 -23.52
CA ALA A 266 5.37 1.90 -24.44
C ALA A 266 6.21 3.13 -24.06
N THR A 267 6.24 3.50 -22.77
CA THR A 267 7.05 4.64 -22.31
C THR A 267 8.56 4.39 -22.38
N SER A 268 9.02 3.15 -22.17
CA SER A 268 10.44 2.81 -22.37
C SER A 268 10.85 2.90 -23.84
N GLU A 269 10.01 2.44 -24.77
CA GLU A 269 10.27 2.59 -26.21
C GLU A 269 10.26 4.07 -26.64
N LEU A 270 9.36 4.89 -26.06
CA LEU A 270 9.36 6.33 -26.29
C LEU A 270 10.64 7.01 -25.78
N GLU A 271 11.19 6.54 -24.67
CA GLU A 271 12.44 7.02 -24.10
C GLU A 271 13.63 6.70 -25.02
N GLU A 272 13.80 5.43 -25.39
CA GLU A 272 14.84 4.98 -26.31
C GLU A 272 14.75 5.69 -27.66
N GLY A 273 13.54 5.85 -28.20
CA GLY A 273 13.31 6.59 -29.44
C GLY A 273 13.75 8.06 -29.37
N ARG A 274 13.54 8.72 -28.23
CA ARG A 274 13.98 10.10 -28.00
C ARG A 274 15.48 10.22 -27.81
N TYR A 275 16.11 9.25 -27.16
CA TYR A 275 17.56 9.20 -27.06
C TYR A 275 18.22 8.98 -28.44
N ALA A 276 17.69 8.04 -29.23
CA ALA A 276 18.15 7.80 -30.60
C ALA A 276 17.99 9.06 -31.47
N LEU A 277 16.85 9.75 -31.37
CA LEU A 277 16.62 11.01 -32.09
C LEU A 277 17.58 12.13 -31.65
N ALA A 278 17.91 12.21 -30.35
CA ALA A 278 18.92 13.14 -29.85
C ALA A 278 20.32 12.85 -30.42
N CYS A 279 20.65 11.57 -30.64
CA CYS A 279 21.89 11.18 -31.32
C CYS A 279 21.89 11.60 -32.80
N VAL A 280 20.76 11.42 -33.50
CA VAL A 280 20.59 11.90 -34.89
C VAL A 280 20.79 13.41 -34.96
N GLN A 281 20.11 14.18 -34.10
CA GLN A 281 20.25 15.63 -34.04
C GLN A 281 21.69 16.06 -33.78
N ALA A 282 22.39 15.42 -32.84
CA ALA A 282 23.78 15.74 -32.53
C ALA A 282 24.70 15.53 -33.74
N ARG A 283 24.51 14.45 -34.52
CA ARG A 283 25.27 14.20 -35.76
C ARG A 283 24.99 15.24 -36.82
N VAL A 284 23.71 15.57 -37.04
CA VAL A 284 23.28 16.59 -38.01
C VAL A 284 23.90 17.95 -37.67
N ASP A 285 24.01 18.28 -36.38
CA ASP A 285 24.59 19.54 -35.90
C ASP A 285 26.12 19.51 -35.80
N GLY A 286 26.77 18.36 -36.04
CA GLY A 286 28.22 18.20 -35.83
C GLY A 286 28.65 18.34 -34.36
N ARG A 287 27.76 18.00 -33.42
CA ARG A 287 28.02 18.03 -31.96
C ARG A 287 28.41 16.65 -31.46
N ALA A 288 29.00 16.61 -30.26
CA ALA A 288 29.28 15.34 -29.57
C ALA A 288 27.96 14.60 -29.28
N LEU A 289 27.99 13.26 -29.35
CA LEU A 289 26.83 12.44 -29.02
C LEU A 289 26.43 12.64 -27.56
N PRO A 290 25.12 12.75 -27.27
CA PRO A 290 24.66 12.87 -25.89
C PRO A 290 24.95 11.58 -25.12
N GLN A 291 25.10 11.71 -23.80
CA GLN A 291 25.08 10.54 -22.92
C GLN A 291 23.65 10.05 -22.77
N HIS A 292 23.45 8.74 -22.62
CA HIS A 292 22.15 8.16 -22.31
C HIS A 292 21.80 8.42 -20.83
N ARG A 293 21.37 9.65 -20.55
CA ARG A 293 20.91 10.10 -19.24
C ARG A 293 19.39 9.97 -19.15
N PRO A 294 18.82 9.84 -17.94
CA PRO A 294 17.38 9.82 -17.77
C PRO A 294 16.71 11.04 -18.45
N PRO A 295 15.47 10.90 -18.94
CA PRO A 295 14.78 11.96 -19.62
C PRO A 295 14.47 13.12 -18.67
N CYS A 296 14.16 14.30 -19.24
CA CYS A 296 13.82 15.48 -18.46
C CYS A 296 12.65 15.20 -17.49
N PHE A 297 12.86 15.47 -16.21
CA PHE A 297 11.85 15.31 -15.16
C PHE A 297 10.63 16.20 -15.35
N VAL A 298 10.82 17.40 -15.90
CA VAL A 298 9.70 18.34 -16.11
C VAL A 298 8.73 17.79 -17.16
N ASP A 299 9.26 17.28 -18.26
CA ASP A 299 8.50 16.61 -19.33
C ASP A 299 9.40 15.58 -20.02
N PRO A 300 9.11 14.27 -19.88
CA PRO A 300 9.91 13.22 -20.52
C PRO A 300 10.03 13.37 -22.05
N ARG A 301 9.08 14.07 -22.69
CA ARG A 301 9.10 14.32 -24.14
C ARG A 301 10.23 15.21 -24.61
N HIS A 302 10.88 15.94 -23.70
CA HIS A 302 12.05 16.75 -24.01
C HIS A 302 13.31 15.92 -24.31
N GLY A 303 13.28 14.60 -24.05
CA GLY A 303 14.41 13.71 -24.28
C GLY A 303 15.45 13.76 -23.15
N PRO A 304 16.70 13.34 -23.41
CA PRO A 304 17.71 13.13 -22.38
C PRO A 304 18.05 14.42 -21.64
N SER A 305 18.29 14.30 -20.33
CA SER A 305 18.76 15.41 -19.51
C SER A 305 20.23 15.76 -19.77
N GLU A 306 20.61 17.00 -19.45
CA GLU A 306 22.00 17.46 -19.52
C GLU A 306 22.58 17.83 -18.14
N SER A 307 21.72 18.12 -17.18
CA SER A 307 22.11 18.51 -15.82
C SER A 307 21.07 18.07 -14.80
N ASP A 308 21.46 18.02 -13.54
CA ASP A 308 20.56 17.75 -12.43
C ASP A 308 20.33 19.04 -11.63
N VAL A 309 19.09 19.32 -11.27
CA VAL A 309 18.71 20.48 -10.44
C VAL A 309 18.10 20.01 -9.13
N MET A 310 18.33 20.76 -8.06
CA MET A 310 17.69 20.47 -6.77
C MET A 310 16.20 20.81 -6.86
N TRP A 311 15.37 19.82 -6.58
CA TRP A 311 13.92 19.95 -6.52
C TRP A 311 13.41 19.30 -5.24
N ALA A 312 12.37 19.88 -4.64
CA ALA A 312 11.70 19.31 -3.49
C ALA A 312 10.23 19.05 -3.85
N PRO A 313 9.70 17.84 -3.57
CA PRO A 313 8.26 17.62 -3.56
C PRO A 313 7.60 18.51 -2.49
N ASP A 314 6.29 18.72 -2.60
CA ASP A 314 5.53 19.45 -1.58
C ASP A 314 5.71 18.75 -0.21
N GLY A 315 6.29 19.45 0.76
CA GLY A 315 6.61 18.90 2.09
C GLY A 315 7.73 17.87 2.12
N GLY A 316 8.42 17.63 0.99
CA GLY A 316 9.51 16.67 0.86
C GLY A 316 10.91 17.28 1.00
N ALA A 317 11.91 16.43 1.17
CA ALA A 317 13.31 16.84 1.18
C ALA A 317 13.79 17.19 -0.24
N PRO A 318 14.63 18.23 -0.41
CA PRO A 318 15.26 18.51 -1.69
C PRO A 318 16.13 17.33 -2.17
N HIS A 319 16.02 16.97 -3.44
CA HIS A 319 16.87 15.98 -4.10
C HIS A 319 17.15 16.40 -5.56
N PRO A 320 18.24 15.93 -6.18
CA PRO A 320 18.50 16.25 -7.56
C PRO A 320 17.51 15.52 -8.49
N VAL A 321 17.08 16.21 -9.54
CA VAL A 321 16.22 15.69 -10.62
C VAL A 321 16.82 16.03 -11.99
N PRO A 322 16.79 15.10 -12.97
CA PRO A 322 17.35 15.32 -14.29
C PRO A 322 16.53 16.35 -15.08
N VAL A 323 17.17 17.34 -15.70
CA VAL A 323 16.49 18.31 -16.56
C VAL A 323 17.25 18.54 -17.88
N CYS A 324 16.50 18.75 -18.95
CA CYS A 324 17.08 19.15 -20.24
C CYS A 324 17.59 20.59 -20.19
N ALA A 325 18.44 20.96 -21.16
CA ALA A 325 19.02 22.29 -21.27
C ALA A 325 17.99 23.43 -21.19
N ALA A 326 16.86 23.29 -21.88
CA ALA A 326 15.82 24.31 -21.94
C ALA A 326 15.12 24.51 -20.59
N CYS A 327 14.80 23.41 -19.88
CA CYS A 327 14.22 23.49 -18.54
C CYS A 327 15.22 24.05 -17.53
N ALA A 328 16.50 23.66 -17.63
CA ALA A 328 17.56 24.21 -16.79
C ALA A 328 17.71 25.73 -16.98
N ALA A 329 17.73 26.21 -18.23
CA ALA A 329 17.80 27.63 -18.53
C ALA A 329 16.58 28.42 -18.01
N THR A 330 15.38 27.83 -18.13
CA THR A 330 14.13 28.44 -17.61
C THR A 330 14.22 28.60 -16.09
N LEU A 331 14.63 27.55 -15.37
CA LEU A 331 14.82 27.58 -13.91
C LEU A 331 15.90 28.58 -13.49
N GLN A 332 17.01 28.68 -14.24
CA GLN A 332 18.08 29.65 -13.96
C GLN A 332 17.63 31.10 -14.09
N SER A 333 16.64 31.38 -14.95
CA SER A 333 16.02 32.70 -15.07
C SER A 333 14.98 33.01 -13.98
N GLY A 334 14.74 32.07 -13.05
CA GLY A 334 13.73 32.20 -11.99
C GLY A 334 12.31 31.87 -12.43
N ALA A 335 12.11 31.42 -13.67
CA ALA A 335 10.81 30.99 -14.18
C ALA A 335 10.59 29.48 -13.94
N ALA A 336 9.32 29.08 -13.81
CA ALA A 336 8.94 27.67 -13.70
C ALA A 336 8.63 27.10 -15.09
N PRO A 337 9.35 26.07 -15.57
CA PRO A 337 9.00 25.42 -16.82
C PRO A 337 7.68 24.65 -16.66
N GLN A 338 6.87 24.62 -17.72
CA GLN A 338 5.57 23.95 -17.68
C GLN A 338 5.78 22.42 -17.59
N PRO A 339 5.23 21.76 -16.56
CA PRO A 339 5.39 20.32 -16.40
C PRO A 339 4.51 19.55 -17.39
N ARG A 340 4.86 18.29 -17.65
CA ARG A 340 3.93 17.37 -18.31
C ARG A 340 2.75 17.11 -17.39
N GLU A 341 1.61 17.68 -17.76
CA GLU A 341 0.33 17.39 -17.14
C GLU A 341 -0.36 16.18 -17.76
N VAL A 342 -1.02 15.41 -16.90
CA VAL A 342 -1.82 14.24 -17.24
C VAL A 342 -3.17 14.32 -16.53
N MET A 343 -4.16 13.56 -17.02
CA MET A 343 -5.49 13.53 -16.44
C MET A 343 -5.57 12.53 -15.28
N ALA A 344 -5.70 13.02 -14.05
CA ALA A 344 -5.90 12.19 -12.86
C ALA A 344 -7.11 12.71 -12.06
N GLY A 345 -8.05 11.83 -11.70
CA GLY A 345 -9.24 12.21 -10.94
C GLY A 345 -10.10 13.30 -11.60
N GLY A 346 -10.07 13.44 -12.93
CA GLY A 346 -10.78 14.48 -13.67
C GLY A 346 -10.12 15.87 -13.65
N GLN A 347 -8.88 15.98 -13.16
CA GLN A 347 -8.08 17.21 -13.17
C GLN A 347 -6.78 16.99 -13.95
N ARG A 348 -6.25 18.06 -14.55
CA ARG A 348 -4.89 18.06 -15.10
C ARG A 348 -3.91 18.36 -13.97
N VAL A 349 -2.99 17.44 -13.74
CA VAL A 349 -1.94 17.58 -12.72
C VAL A 349 -0.61 17.14 -13.32
N PRO A 350 0.54 17.64 -12.81
CA PRO A 350 1.84 17.11 -13.20
C PRO A 350 1.89 15.59 -13.06
N TYR A 351 2.50 14.87 -14.00
CA TYR A 351 2.43 13.40 -14.05
C TYR A 351 2.94 12.74 -12.76
N TRP A 352 3.92 13.34 -12.09
CA TRP A 352 4.41 12.85 -10.80
C TRP A 352 3.43 12.99 -9.64
N ARG A 353 2.39 13.84 -9.78
CA ARG A 353 1.30 14.01 -8.80
C ARG A 353 0.04 13.22 -9.17
N ALA A 354 0.05 12.49 -10.27
CA ALA A 354 -1.11 11.77 -10.77
C ALA A 354 -1.46 10.50 -9.98
N GLY A 355 -0.68 10.17 -8.94
CA GLY A 355 -0.95 9.07 -8.03
C GLY A 355 -0.50 7.70 -8.55
N ALA A 356 -0.90 6.66 -7.82
CA ALA A 356 -0.59 5.25 -8.10
C ALA A 356 -0.93 4.78 -9.51
N ASP A 357 -2.01 5.32 -10.07
CA ASP A 357 -2.51 4.90 -11.37
C ASP A 357 -1.50 5.20 -12.50
N TYR A 358 -0.72 6.28 -12.37
CA TYR A 358 0.29 6.68 -13.36
C TYR A 358 1.69 6.12 -13.09
N ALA A 359 1.86 5.28 -12.07
CA ALA A 359 3.12 4.61 -11.78
C ALA A 359 3.72 3.85 -12.98
N PRO A 360 2.93 3.07 -13.77
CA PRO A 360 3.48 2.36 -14.92
C PRO A 360 4.02 3.31 -16.00
N TYR A 361 3.38 4.46 -16.19
CA TYR A 361 3.81 5.49 -17.12
C TYR A 361 5.16 6.09 -16.71
N ALA A 362 5.31 6.49 -15.44
CA ALA A 362 6.58 7.02 -14.95
C ALA A 362 7.67 5.93 -14.94
N ARG A 363 7.35 4.70 -14.55
CA ARG A 363 8.34 3.62 -14.47
C ARG A 363 9.03 3.37 -15.79
N GLY A 364 8.32 3.32 -16.92
CA GLY A 364 8.98 2.99 -18.18
C GLY A 364 9.98 4.04 -18.65
N TYR A 365 9.77 5.31 -18.33
CA TYR A 365 10.74 6.38 -18.61
C TYR A 365 12.00 6.34 -17.74
N TYR A 366 11.91 5.86 -16.50
CA TYR A 366 12.97 6.06 -15.51
C TYR A 366 13.60 4.77 -14.96
N SER A 367 12.98 3.60 -15.15
CA SER A 367 13.45 2.36 -14.52
C SER A 367 14.79 1.87 -15.05
N SER A 368 15.11 2.13 -16.32
CA SER A 368 16.42 1.83 -16.93
C SER A 368 17.57 2.62 -16.28
N PHE A 369 17.24 3.70 -15.57
CA PHE A 369 18.20 4.61 -14.94
C PHE A 369 18.22 4.51 -13.41
N ALA A 370 17.70 3.42 -12.84
CA ALA A 370 17.61 3.25 -11.38
C ALA A 370 18.97 3.42 -10.66
N ASP A 371 20.08 3.02 -11.30
CA ASP A 371 21.43 3.16 -10.75
C ASP A 371 21.99 4.60 -10.87
N ALA A 372 21.45 5.40 -11.80
CA ALA A 372 21.90 6.76 -12.08
C ALA A 372 21.05 7.83 -11.37
N LEU A 373 19.85 7.48 -10.93
CA LEU A 373 18.94 8.35 -10.20
C LEU A 373 19.14 8.16 -8.69
N PRO A 374 19.11 9.25 -7.89
CA PRO A 374 19.13 9.11 -6.43
C PRO A 374 18.02 8.16 -5.98
N MET A 375 18.31 7.30 -4.99
CA MET A 375 17.30 6.43 -4.39
C MET A 375 16.06 7.20 -3.89
N ILE A 376 16.25 8.49 -3.54
CA ILE A 376 15.18 9.42 -3.19
C ILE A 376 14.31 9.80 -4.41
N PHE A 377 14.87 9.96 -5.62
CA PHE A 377 14.08 10.23 -6.83
C PHE A 377 13.22 9.03 -7.23
N VAL A 378 13.85 7.84 -7.29
CA VAL A 378 13.14 6.58 -7.54
C VAL A 378 12.09 6.37 -6.45
N GLY A 379 12.47 6.60 -5.19
CA GLY A 379 11.60 6.53 -4.02
C GLY A 379 10.45 7.54 -4.03
N THR A 380 10.61 8.77 -4.55
CA THR A 380 9.55 9.78 -4.61
C THR A 380 8.59 9.57 -5.77
N MET A 381 9.05 9.11 -6.93
CA MET A 381 8.17 8.67 -8.03
C MET A 381 7.39 7.39 -7.67
N LEU A 382 8.03 6.46 -6.95
CA LEU A 382 7.33 5.29 -6.39
C LEU A 382 6.42 5.70 -5.21
N ALA A 383 6.84 6.61 -4.34
CA ALA A 383 6.03 7.05 -3.20
C ALA A 383 4.81 7.87 -3.61
N SER A 384 4.91 8.73 -4.63
CA SER A 384 3.73 9.39 -5.20
C SER A 384 2.82 8.40 -5.95
N ALA A 385 3.36 7.27 -6.38
CA ALA A 385 2.62 6.11 -6.85
C ALA A 385 2.05 5.19 -5.72
N PHE A 386 2.30 5.47 -4.45
CA PHE A 386 1.72 4.72 -3.32
C PHE A 386 0.91 5.60 -2.35
N MET A 387 0.90 6.93 -2.54
CA MET A 387 0.05 7.85 -1.78
C MET A 387 -1.18 8.29 -2.59
N PRO A 388 -2.40 8.23 -2.02
CA PRO A 388 -3.60 8.74 -2.70
C PRO A 388 -3.60 10.28 -2.74
N SER A 389 -4.16 10.86 -3.81
CA SER A 389 -4.43 12.30 -3.86
C SER A 389 -5.59 12.64 -2.93
N VAL A 390 -5.30 13.36 -1.85
CA VAL A 390 -6.32 13.89 -0.94
C VAL A 390 -6.92 15.17 -1.52
N SER A 391 -8.03 15.04 -2.25
CA SER A 391 -8.89 16.19 -2.56
C SER A 391 -9.58 16.65 -1.27
N GLY A 392 -9.07 17.71 -0.61
CA GLY A 392 -9.83 18.35 0.47
C GLY A 392 -9.09 19.18 1.53
N ILE A 393 -7.76 19.22 1.57
CA ILE A 393 -7.04 20.01 2.60
C ILE A 393 -6.41 21.26 1.98
N SER A 394 -6.97 22.42 2.32
CA SER A 394 -6.31 23.72 2.16
C SER A 394 -5.06 23.77 3.04
N THR A 395 -3.98 24.29 2.46
CA THR A 395 -2.64 24.39 3.04
C THR A 395 -2.57 25.21 4.33
N ALA A 396 -2.23 24.55 5.44
CA ALA A 396 -1.40 25.10 6.52
C ALA A 396 -0.77 23.91 7.28
N GLY A 397 0.56 23.77 7.25
CA GLY A 397 1.30 22.71 7.96
C GLY A 397 1.22 22.82 9.49
N PRO A 398 1.78 21.86 10.29
CA PRO A 398 2.97 21.08 9.96
C PRO A 398 2.88 19.55 10.19
N SER A 399 3.73 18.85 9.43
CA SER A 399 4.43 17.59 9.74
C SER A 399 3.66 16.29 9.96
N GLY A 400 4.03 15.29 9.15
CA GLY A 400 4.30 13.94 9.63
C GLY A 400 3.26 12.87 9.27
N GLY A 401 3.75 11.74 8.77
CA GLY A 401 3.07 10.45 8.89
C GLY A 401 2.59 9.83 7.58
N ALA A 402 3.41 8.92 7.04
CA ALA A 402 3.04 7.95 6.03
C ALA A 402 1.98 6.95 6.56
N SER A 403 1.12 6.42 5.67
CA SER A 403 1.13 4.99 5.27
C SER A 403 -0.20 4.54 4.63
N ASP A 404 -0.06 4.02 3.41
CA ASP A 404 -0.59 2.75 2.87
C ASP A 404 -2.08 2.41 2.95
N GLY A 405 -2.71 2.41 1.77
CA GLY A 405 -3.90 1.62 1.46
C GLY A 405 -3.52 0.26 0.87
N GLY A 406 -3.25 -0.72 1.74
CA GLY A 406 -3.05 -2.12 1.37
C GLY A 406 -4.02 -3.01 2.15
N GLY A 407 -5.17 -3.34 1.53
CA GLY A 407 -6.14 -4.34 2.01
C GLY A 407 -6.63 -4.11 3.43
N GLY A 408 -7.74 -3.38 3.57
CA GLY A 408 -8.27 -2.91 4.86
C GLY A 408 -8.17 -3.95 5.97
N PHE A 409 -7.32 -3.65 6.94
CA PHE A 409 -7.39 -4.16 8.30
C PHE A 409 -8.01 -3.03 9.11
N GLY A 410 -9.16 -3.30 9.72
CA GLY A 410 -9.85 -2.33 10.56
C GLY A 410 -9.11 -2.22 11.89
N GLY A 411 -9.00 -1.00 12.40
CA GLY A 411 -8.20 -0.74 13.58
C GLY A 411 -7.94 0.72 13.88
N GLY A 412 -8.24 1.11 15.12
CA GLY A 412 -7.87 2.42 15.66
C GLY A 412 -6.69 2.33 16.62
N ASP A 413 -6.12 3.50 16.90
CA ASP A 413 -4.97 3.65 17.80
C ASP A 413 -5.39 4.39 19.08
N PHE A 414 -5.00 3.87 20.25
CA PHE A 414 -5.30 4.48 21.55
C PHE A 414 -4.34 5.66 21.81
N GLY A 415 -4.76 6.90 21.51
CA GLY A 415 -3.98 8.09 21.90
C GLY A 415 -4.63 9.44 21.62
N GLY A 416 -4.87 10.24 22.68
CA GLY A 416 -4.86 11.71 22.60
C GLY A 416 -6.14 12.51 22.93
N GLY A 417 -6.60 12.45 24.19
CA GLY A 417 -7.30 13.48 25.00
C GLY A 417 -8.12 14.65 24.39
N GLY A 418 -9.43 14.64 24.68
CA GLY A 418 -10.20 15.67 25.42
C GLY A 418 -10.23 17.15 24.99
N PHE A 419 -11.44 17.64 24.64
CA PHE A 419 -11.93 18.96 25.03
C PHE A 419 -13.45 18.91 25.28
N GLY A 420 -13.87 19.46 26.41
CA GLY A 420 -15.25 19.73 26.74
C GLY A 420 -15.69 21.14 26.34
N HIS A 421 -17.02 21.31 26.43
CA HIS A 421 -17.80 22.55 26.47
C HIS A 421 -18.27 23.17 25.15
N GLY A 422 -19.57 23.52 25.14
CA GLY A 422 -20.08 24.68 24.42
C GLY A 422 -21.34 24.39 23.61
N GLY A 423 -22.51 24.60 24.20
CA GLY A 423 -23.79 24.55 23.51
C GLY A 423 -24.03 25.73 22.54
N GLY A 424 -25.13 25.65 21.80
CA GLY A 424 -25.62 26.74 20.98
C GLY A 424 -26.75 26.31 20.06
N ASP A 425 -27.99 26.55 20.49
CA ASP A 425 -29.20 26.54 19.68
C ASP A 425 -29.14 27.59 18.58
N PHE A 426 -29.47 27.21 17.34
CA PHE A 426 -30.14 28.04 16.30
C PHE A 426 -30.76 27.02 15.32
N GLY A 427 -32.05 26.94 15.01
CA GLY A 427 -33.10 27.96 15.04
C GLY A 427 -33.28 28.59 13.66
N GLY A 428 -34.19 28.05 12.83
CA GLY A 428 -34.99 28.87 11.92
C GLY A 428 -34.93 28.58 10.40
N GLY A 429 -36.12 28.30 9.84
CA GLY A 429 -36.57 28.64 8.48
C GLY A 429 -36.15 27.70 7.35
N GLY A 430 -36.97 27.27 6.41
CA GLY A 430 -38.33 27.66 6.02
C GLY A 430 -38.51 27.32 4.54
N ASP A 431 -39.57 26.58 4.24
CA ASP A 431 -40.42 26.52 3.04
C ASP A 431 -39.88 26.47 1.59
N PHE A 432 -40.30 25.38 0.94
CA PHE A 432 -41.01 25.25 -0.35
C PHE A 432 -40.79 26.27 -1.50
N GLY A 433 -40.40 25.72 -2.65
CA GLY A 433 -40.70 26.19 -4.01
C GLY A 433 -40.06 25.22 -5.02
N GLY A 434 -40.75 24.49 -5.89
CA GLY A 434 -41.96 24.83 -6.63
C GLY A 434 -41.54 25.52 -7.94
N GLY A 435 -41.19 24.74 -8.97
CA GLY A 435 -40.74 25.24 -10.27
C GLY A 435 -41.11 24.28 -11.39
N ASP A 436 -42.13 24.68 -12.13
CA ASP A 436 -42.81 24.02 -13.24
C ASP A 436 -41.96 24.02 -14.53
N PHE A 437 -42.19 23.04 -15.40
CA PHE A 437 -41.62 22.96 -16.75
C PHE A 437 -42.65 23.50 -17.74
N GLY A 438 -42.34 24.63 -18.37
CA GLY A 438 -43.02 25.18 -19.53
C GLY A 438 -42.01 25.65 -20.57
#